data_AF-W6JYN0-F1
#
_entry.id   AF-W6JYN0-F1
#
_cell.length_a   1.000
_cell.length_b   1.000
_cell.length_c   1.000
_cell.angle_alpha   90.00
_cell.angle_beta   90.00
_cell.angle_gamma   90.00
#
_symmetry.space_group_name_H-M   'P 1'
#
loop_
_entity.id
_entity.type
_entity.pdbx_description
1 polymer ?
#
loop_
_entity_poly.entity_id
_entity_poly.type
_entity_poly.pdbx_seq_one_letter_code
_entity_poly.pdbx_strand_id
1 'polypeptide(L)'
;MCTWPARGRPSYFCSSACREQYEYERAQLAEDIKALEEALDAPDGSYRDRRRVETELAKRRWGMQRYLFDSAQLTPSRKRRKGNE
;
A
#
# COMPACT_ATOMS: atom_id res chain seq x y z
N MET A 1 -21.59 2.86 -3.38
CA MET A 1 -21.84 3.97 -4.33
C MET A 1 -20.94 5.13 -3.95
N CYS A 2 -20.18 5.69 -4.91
CA CYS A 2 -19.39 6.90 -4.68
C CYS A 2 -20.29 8.13 -4.85
N THR A 3 -20.45 8.93 -3.81
CA THR A 3 -21.22 10.20 -3.84
C THR A 3 -20.27 11.38 -3.97
N TRP A 4 -20.51 12.22 -4.98
CA TRP A 4 -19.74 13.45 -5.17
C TRP A 4 -20.19 14.51 -4.15
N PRO A 5 -19.27 15.17 -3.41
CA PRO A 5 -19.65 16.16 -2.42
C PRO A 5 -20.18 17.44 -3.07
N ALA A 6 -21.24 18.03 -2.49
CA ALA A 6 -21.84 19.28 -2.97
C ALA A 6 -20.93 20.51 -2.79
N ARG A 7 -19.93 20.45 -1.91
CA ARG A 7 -18.86 21.46 -1.75
C ARG A 7 -17.55 20.79 -1.31
N GLY A 8 -16.42 21.34 -1.77
CA GLY A 8 -15.08 20.86 -1.42
C GLY A 8 -14.53 19.81 -2.38
N ARG A 9 -13.32 19.31 -2.08
CA ARG A 9 -12.65 18.27 -2.89
C ARG A 9 -13.11 16.88 -2.42
N PRO A 10 -13.49 15.97 -3.33
CA PRO A 10 -13.83 14.59 -2.96
C PRO A 10 -12.70 13.92 -2.19
N SER A 11 -13.04 13.12 -1.18
CA SER A 11 -12.09 12.22 -0.54
C SER A 11 -11.66 11.14 -1.53
N TYR A 12 -10.42 10.69 -1.44
CA TYR A 12 -9.93 9.57 -2.26
C TYR A 12 -10.61 8.24 -1.91
N PHE A 13 -11.20 8.13 -0.72
CA PHE A 13 -11.88 6.94 -0.22
C PHE A 13 -13.32 7.24 0.17
N CYS A 14 -14.19 6.26 -0.01
CA CYS A 14 -15.60 6.30 0.37
C CYS A 14 -15.86 6.37 1.88
N SER A 15 -14.97 5.78 2.67
CA SER A 15 -15.08 5.69 4.12
C SER A 15 -13.70 5.44 4.75
N SER A 16 -13.62 5.50 6.08
CA SER A 16 -12.43 5.07 6.83
C SER A 16 -12.13 3.59 6.58
N ALA A 17 -13.15 2.74 6.57
CA ALA A 17 -13.00 1.31 6.28
C ALA A 17 -12.44 1.06 4.87
N CYS A 18 -12.89 1.82 3.85
CA CYS A 18 -12.32 1.74 2.50
C CYS A 18 -10.81 2.09 2.49
N ARG A 19 -10.40 3.08 3.30
CA ARG A 19 -8.99 3.49 3.44
C ARG A 19 -8.17 2.45 4.20
N GLU A 20 -8.69 1.95 5.31
CA GLU A 20 -8.03 0.93 6.15
C GLU A 20 -7.80 -0.36 5.37
N GLN A 21 -8.79 -0.82 4.59
CA GLN A 21 -8.63 -1.98 3.72
C GLN A 21 -7.52 -1.77 2.68
N TYR A 22 -7.50 -0.60 2.03
CA TYR A 22 -6.46 -0.24 1.07
C TYR A 22 -5.07 -0.21 1.73
N GLU A 23 -4.95 0.40 2.92
CA GLU A 23 -3.70 0.46 3.68
C GLU A 23 -3.23 -0.94 4.10
N TYR A 24 -4.15 -1.79 4.55
CA TYR A 24 -3.87 -3.16 4.93
C TYR A 24 -3.36 -4.00 3.75
N GLU A 25 -4.07 -3.97 2.62
CA GLU A 25 -3.66 -4.73 1.43
C GLU A 25 -2.30 -4.25 0.89
N ARG A 26 -2.08 -2.92 0.91
CA ARG A 26 -0.78 -2.35 0.53
C ARG A 26 0.34 -2.79 1.47
N ALA A 27 0.09 -2.78 2.78
CA ALA A 27 1.07 -3.17 3.78
C ALA A 27 1.42 -4.66 3.64
N GLN A 28 0.42 -5.53 3.46
CA GLN A 28 0.64 -6.95 3.22
C GLN A 28 1.49 -7.17 1.95
N LEU A 29 1.19 -6.45 0.87
CA LEU A 29 1.95 -6.55 -0.37
C LEU A 29 3.40 -6.08 -0.20
N ALA A 30 3.64 -5.07 0.63
CA ALA A 30 4.99 -4.60 0.94
C ALA A 30 5.79 -5.64 1.74
N GLU A 31 5.18 -6.28 2.74
CA GLU A 31 5.80 -7.38 3.49
C GLU A 31 6.10 -8.58 2.59
N ASP A 32 5.20 -8.93 1.67
CA ASP A 32 5.43 -10.00 0.70
C ASP A 32 6.64 -9.69 -0.22
N ILE A 33 6.77 -8.45 -0.68
CA ILE A 33 7.93 -8.02 -1.49
C ILE A 33 9.22 -8.18 -0.69
N LYS A 34 9.23 -7.69 0.55
CA LYS A 34 10.39 -7.76 1.43
C LYS A 34 10.80 -9.21 1.69
N ALA A 35 9.86 -10.10 2.00
CA ALA A 35 10.14 -11.50 2.23
C ALA A 35 10.72 -12.19 0.98
N LEU A 36 10.25 -11.83 -0.22
CA LEU A 36 10.79 -12.36 -1.48
C LEU A 36 12.19 -11.81 -1.78
N GLU A 37 12.48 -10.56 -1.44
CA GLU A 37 13.82 -9.98 -1.54
C GLU A 37 14.80 -10.67 -0.60
N GLU A 38 14.41 -10.86 0.67
CA GLU A 38 15.19 -11.60 1.66
C GLU A 38 15.47 -13.05 1.21
N ALA A 39 14.48 -13.71 0.60
CA ALA A 39 14.64 -15.06 0.05
C ALA A 39 15.61 -15.12 -1.15
N LEU A 40 15.79 -14.03 -1.90
CA LEU A 40 16.78 -13.97 -2.99
C LEU A 40 18.20 -13.68 -2.51
N ASP A 41 18.32 -13.03 -1.34
CA ASP A 41 19.58 -12.74 -0.68
C ASP A 41 20.11 -13.95 0.11
N ALA A 42 19.24 -14.89 0.46
CA ALA A 42 19.63 -16.15 1.06
C ALA A 42 20.52 -16.97 0.11
N PRO A 43 21.65 -17.55 0.60
CA PRO A 43 22.62 -18.24 -0.25
C PRO A 43 22.17 -19.65 -0.68
N ASP A 44 21.02 -20.11 -0.22
CA ASP A 44 20.46 -21.43 -0.46
C ASP A 44 19.40 -21.45 -1.57
N GLY A 45 18.89 -22.65 -1.87
CA GLY A 45 17.88 -22.86 -2.90
C GLY A 45 18.45 -23.23 -4.27
N SER A 46 17.64 -23.96 -5.04
CA SER A 46 18.03 -24.32 -6.41
C SER A 46 17.87 -23.13 -7.36
N TYR A 47 18.54 -23.18 -8.51
CA TYR A 47 18.32 -22.22 -9.59
C TYR A 47 16.81 -22.08 -9.97
N ARG A 48 16.07 -23.19 -9.93
CA ARG A 48 14.62 -23.18 -10.23
C ARG A 48 13.83 -22.44 -9.18
N ASP A 49 14.17 -22.60 -7.90
CA ASP A 49 13.50 -21.90 -6.80
C ASP A 49 13.79 -20.41 -6.89
N ARG A 50 15.05 -20.04 -7.11
CA ARG A 50 15.44 -18.64 -7.31
C ARG A 50 14.68 -17.98 -8.46
N ARG A 51 14.55 -18.65 -9.61
CA ARG A 51 13.75 -18.14 -10.75
C ARG A 51 12.26 -17.99 -10.42
N ARG A 52 11.70 -18.88 -9.60
CA ARG A 52 10.32 -18.75 -9.12
C ARG A 52 10.16 -17.52 -8.22
N VAL A 53 11.06 -17.33 -7.27
CA VAL A 53 11.07 -16.17 -6.37
C VAL A 53 11.21 -14.86 -7.17
N GLU A 54 12.14 -14.79 -8.12
CA GLU A 54 12.29 -13.62 -9.02
C GLU A 54 10.99 -13.31 -9.78
N THR A 55 10.31 -14.35 -10.27
CA THR A 55 9.05 -14.21 -11.01
C THR A 55 7.93 -13.69 -10.11
N GLU A 56 7.80 -14.23 -8.90
CA GLU A 56 6.79 -13.78 -7.94
C GLU A 56 7.08 -12.35 -7.45
N LEU A 57 8.35 -12.00 -7.23
CA LEU A 57 8.78 -10.65 -6.87
C LEU A 57 8.39 -9.64 -7.96
N ALA A 58 8.64 -9.97 -9.23
CA ALA A 58 8.24 -9.12 -10.35
C ALA A 58 6.71 -8.89 -10.38
N LYS A 59 5.91 -9.93 -10.12
CA LYS A 59 4.44 -9.80 -10.03
C LYS A 59 4.01 -8.90 -8.89
N ARG A 60 4.59 -9.04 -7.69
CA ARG A 60 4.23 -8.20 -6.53
C ARG A 60 4.63 -6.74 -6.75
N ARG A 61 5.84 -6.50 -7.27
CA ARG A 61 6.30 -5.15 -7.64
C ARG A 61 5.38 -4.49 -8.66
N TRP A 62 4.91 -5.24 -9.66
CA TRP A 62 3.93 -4.72 -10.61
C TRP A 62 2.57 -4.43 -9.96
N GLY A 63 2.09 -5.30 -9.08
CA GLY A 63 0.88 -5.07 -8.30
C GLY A 63 0.96 -3.81 -7.43
N MET A 64 2.11 -3.55 -6.82
CA MET A 64 2.36 -2.41 -5.94
C MET A 64 2.21 -1.07 -6.66
N GLN A 65 2.48 -1.02 -7.97
CA GLN A 65 2.33 0.20 -8.78
C GLN A 65 0.87 0.70 -8.87
N ARG A 66 -0.11 -0.15 -8.57
CA ARG A 66 -1.54 0.21 -8.56
C ARG A 66 -1.97 0.92 -7.27
N TYR A 67 -1.15 0.86 -6.23
CA TYR A 67 -1.39 1.56 -4.98
C TYR A 67 -0.85 3.00 -5.08
N LEU A 68 -1.74 3.91 -5.50
CA LEU A 68 -1.44 5.32 -5.81
C LEU A 68 -1.01 6.16 -4.61
N PHE A 69 -1.48 5.80 -3.41
CA PHE A 69 -1.23 6.55 -2.18
C PHE A 69 -0.32 5.77 -1.24
N ASP A 70 0.66 6.46 -0.68
CA ASP A 70 1.46 5.98 0.45
C ASP A 70 0.79 6.31 1.80
N SER A 71 1.09 5.55 2.84
CA SER A 71 0.51 5.72 4.19
C SER A 71 0.75 7.14 4.74
N ALA A 72 1.90 7.73 4.45
CA ALA A 72 2.22 9.12 4.79
C ALA A 72 1.27 10.14 4.14
N GLN A 73 0.77 9.86 2.93
CA GLN A 73 -0.17 10.72 2.21
C GLN A 73 -1.62 10.54 2.67
N LEU A 74 -1.92 9.42 3.34
CA LEU A 74 -3.26 9.07 3.84
C LEU A 74 -3.51 9.50 5.28
N THR A 75 -2.44 9.80 6.01
CA THR A 75 -2.52 10.31 7.38
C THR A 75 -3.19 11.69 7.34
N PRO A 76 -4.37 11.86 7.96
CA PRO A 76 -5.02 13.16 7.98
C PRO A 76 -4.11 14.14 8.72
N SER A 77 -3.63 15.18 8.01
CA SER A 77 -3.01 16.34 8.64
C SER A 77 -4.00 16.85 9.68
N ARG A 78 -3.72 16.56 10.96
CA ARG A 78 -4.50 17.11 12.07
C ARG A 78 -4.32 18.62 12.00
N LYS A 79 -5.23 19.29 11.30
CA LYS A 79 -5.34 20.73 11.30
C LYS A 79 -5.56 21.10 12.77
N ARG A 80 -4.50 21.59 13.41
CA ARG A 80 -4.49 22.05 14.79
C ARG A 80 -5.63 23.06 14.89
N ARG A 81 -6.76 22.65 15.49
CA ARG A 81 -7.86 23.58 15.81
C ARG A 81 -7.21 24.63 16.71
N LYS A 82 -6.99 25.85 16.20
CA LYS A 82 -6.74 27.01 17.07
C LYS A 82 -7.96 27.09 17.98
N GLY A 83 -7.75 26.83 19.27
CA GLY A 83 -8.74 27.16 20.29
C GLY A 83 -9.02 28.66 20.18
N ASN A 84 -10.29 29.02 20.08
CA ASN A 84 -10.72 30.36 20.45
C ASN A 84 -10.77 30.36 21.97
N GLU A 85 -9.89 31.17 22.56
CA GLU A 85 -10.06 31.74 23.90
C GLU A 85 -10.91 33.02 23.76
#